data_AF-A0A7K4ZLY9-F1
#
_entry.id   AF-A0A7K4ZLY9-F1
#
_cell.length_a   1.000
_cell.length_b   1.000
_cell.length_c   1.000
_cell.angle_alpha   90.00
_cell.angle_beta   90.00
_cell.angle_gamma   90.00
#
_symmetry.space_group_name_H-M   'P 1'
#
loop_
_entity.id
_entity.type
_entity.pdbx_description
1 polymer ?
#
loop_
_entity_poly.entity_id
_entity_poly.type
_entity_poly.pdbx_seq_one_letter_code
_entity_poly.pdbx_strand_id
1 'polypeptide(L)' 'QTMPTTDNITQARKLVEQLCIEAGIERIKVSKASSELVNYCEQHARSDPLLVGVPASEHPFKDYSIIIPA' A
#
# COMPACT_ATOMS: atom_id res chain seq x y z
N GLN A 1 37.95 22.39 -18.58
CA GLN A 1 37.40 21.05 -18.86
C GLN A 1 37.45 20.28 -17.56
N THR A 2 36.36 20.27 -16.80
CA THR A 2 36.30 19.61 -15.49
C THR A 2 36.16 18.10 -15.70
N MET A 3 37.20 17.34 -15.34
CA MET A 3 37.12 15.88 -15.35
C MET A 3 36.05 15.43 -14.35
N PRO A 4 35.16 14.48 -14.70
CA PRO A 4 34.25 13.91 -13.74
C PRO A 4 35.08 13.21 -12.66
N THR A 5 34.95 13.68 -11.41
CA THR A 5 35.52 13.02 -10.25
C THR A 5 35.05 11.57 -10.25
N THR A 6 35.97 10.63 -10.06
CA THR A 6 35.75 9.17 -10.13
C THR A 6 34.58 8.69 -9.26
N ASP A 7 34.23 9.44 -8.23
CA ASP A 7 33.08 9.20 -7.35
C ASP A 7 31.74 9.37 -8.09
N ASN A 8 31.61 10.39 -8.94
CA ASN A 8 30.39 10.62 -9.73
C ASN A 8 30.14 9.47 -10.72
N ILE A 9 31.20 8.93 -11.32
CA ILE A 9 31.12 7.79 -12.23
C ILE A 9 30.70 6.53 -11.47
N THR A 10 31.25 6.33 -10.26
CA THR A 10 30.92 5.16 -9.42
C THR A 10 29.47 5.20 -8.94
N GLN A 11 28.98 6.37 -8.53
CA GLN A 11 27.58 6.58 -8.17
C GLN A 11 26.64 6.35 -9.35
N ALA A 12 26.99 6.88 -10.53
CA ALA A 12 26.19 6.68 -11.74
C ALA A 12 26.07 5.19 -12.10
N ARG A 13 27.16 4.42 -11.99
CA ARG A 13 27.14 2.97 -12.22
C ARG A 13 26.22 2.23 -11.26
N LYS A 14 26.31 2.52 -9.96
CA LYS A 14 25.41 1.94 -8.95
C LYS A 14 23.94 2.25 -9.23
N LEU A 15 23.65 3.49 -9.65
CA LEU A 15 22.29 3.88 -10.02
C LEU A 15 21.79 3.10 -11.24
N VAL A 16 22.62 2.94 -12.27
CA VAL A 16 22.26 2.15 -13.46
C VAL A 16 22.01 0.68 -13.09
N GLU A 17 22.85 0.09 -12.24
CA GLU A 17 22.64 -1.28 -11.76
C GLU A 17 21.29 -1.41 -11.03
N GLN A 18 20.95 -0.47 -10.15
CA GLN A 18 19.66 -0.43 -9.47
C GLN A 18 18.48 -0.31 -10.45
N LEU A 19 18.58 0.60 -11.41
CA LEU A 19 17.53 0.79 -12.43
C LEU A 19 17.35 -0.44 -13.30
N CYS A 20 18.42 -1.16 -13.63
CA CYS A 20 18.33 -2.43 -14.38
C CYS A 20 17.57 -3.49 -13.58
N ILE A 21 17.78 -3.57 -12.26
CA ILE A 21 17.02 -4.46 -11.38
C ILE A 21 15.54 -4.08 -11.37
N GLU A 22 15.22 -2.80 -11.17
CA GLU A 22 13.83 -2.30 -11.13
C GLU A 22 13.10 -2.44 -12.48
N ALA A 23 13.82 -2.26 -13.58
CA ALA A 23 13.29 -2.47 -14.93
C ALA A 23 12.96 -3.94 -15.20
N GLY A 24 13.71 -4.87 -14.58
CA GLY A 24 13.50 -6.31 -14.67
C GLY A 24 12.31 -6.85 -13.89
N ILE A 25 11.63 -6.01 -13.09
CA ILE A 25 10.45 -6.44 -12.31
C ILE A 25 9.26 -6.68 -13.25
N GLU A 26 8.73 -7.91 -13.23
CA GLU A 26 7.51 -8.26 -13.95
C GLU A 26 6.30 -7.54 -13.32
N ARG A 27 5.62 -6.72 -14.13
CA ARG A 27 4.44 -5.95 -13.69
C ARG A 27 3.16 -6.69 -14.09
N ILE A 28 2.18 -6.67 -13.19
CA ILE A 28 0.81 -7.09 -13.51
C ILE A 28 0.00 -5.93 -14.10
N LYS A 29 -1.08 -6.24 -14.83
CA LYS A 29 -2.01 -5.21 -15.33
C LYS A 29 -2.68 -4.50 -14.16
N VAL A 30 -2.79 -3.17 -14.26
CA VAL A 30 -3.48 -2.35 -13.26
C VAL A 30 -4.92 -2.83 -13.07
N SER A 31 -5.64 -3.16 -14.14
CA SER A 31 -7.01 -3.67 -14.04
C SER A 31 -7.11 -4.94 -13.18
N LYS A 32 -6.12 -5.84 -13.27
CA LYS A 32 -6.07 -7.06 -12.46
C LYS A 32 -5.81 -6.71 -10.99
N ALA A 33 -4.81 -5.88 -10.73
CA ALA A 33 -4.48 -5.44 -9.36
C ALA A 33 -5.69 -4.75 -8.71
N SER A 34 -6.40 -3.88 -9.44
CA SER A 34 -7.60 -3.21 -8.96
C SER A 34 -8.72 -4.19 -8.64
N SER A 35 -9.00 -5.17 -9.50
CA SER A 35 -10.00 -6.20 -9.20
C SER A 35 -9.65 -7.03 -7.97
N GLU A 36 -8.37 -7.39 -7.80
CA GLU A 36 -7.91 -8.14 -6.63
C GLU A 36 -8.09 -7.34 -5.33
N LEU A 37 -7.77 -6.04 -5.35
CA LEU A 37 -7.99 -5.15 -4.21
C LEU A 37 -9.48 -5.03 -3.85
N VAL A 38 -10.35 -4.84 -4.84
CA VAL A 38 -11.81 -4.75 -4.63
C VAL A 38 -12.33 -6.06 -4.04
N ASN A 39 -11.98 -7.20 -4.64
CA ASN A 39 -12.39 -8.51 -4.16
C ASN A 39 -11.92 -8.76 -2.72
N TYR A 40 -10.71 -8.32 -2.37
CA TYR A 40 -10.22 -8.45 -1.00
C TYR A 40 -11.07 -7.63 -0.03
N CYS A 41 -11.36 -6.37 -0.34
CA CYS A 41 -12.21 -5.52 0.48
C CYS A 41 -13.62 -6.11 0.64
N GLU A 42 -14.26 -6.57 -0.45
CA GLU A 42 -15.61 -7.15 -0.40
C GLU A 42 -15.69 -8.41 0.47
N GLN A 43 -14.68 -9.29 0.39
CA GLN A 43 -14.61 -10.50 1.21
C GLN A 43 -14.49 -10.20 2.71
N HIS A 44 -13.81 -9.12 3.07
CA HIS A 44 -13.55 -8.76 4.47
C HIS A 44 -14.50 -7.70 5.01
N ALA A 45 -15.30 -7.05 4.16
CA ALA A 45 -16.18 -5.94 4.55
C ALA A 45 -17.15 -6.32 5.67
N ARG A 46 -17.69 -7.55 5.67
CA ARG A 46 -18.62 -8.01 6.71
C ARG A 46 -17.95 -8.24 8.08
N SER A 47 -16.65 -8.47 8.07
CA SER A 47 -15.85 -8.72 9.27
C SER A 47 -15.19 -7.46 9.80
N ASP A 48 -15.32 -6.33 9.11
CA ASP A 48 -14.75 -5.05 9.50
C ASP A 48 -15.73 -4.30 10.43
N PRO A 49 -15.45 -4.21 11.74
CA PRO A 49 -16.32 -3.55 12.71
C PRO A 49 -16.58 -2.08 12.41
N LEU A 50 -15.68 -1.41 11.67
CA LEU A 50 -15.82 -0.01 11.29
C LEU A 50 -16.71 0.19 10.06
N LEU A 51 -16.88 -0.85 9.24
CA LEU A 51 -17.77 -0.83 8.09
C LEU A 51 -19.18 -1.32 8.42
N VAL A 52 -19.31 -2.44 9.15
CA VAL A 52 -20.64 -2.99 9.51
C VAL A 52 -21.20 -2.43 10.81
N GLY A 53 -20.36 -1.80 11.63
CA GLY A 53 -20.70 -1.47 13.01
C GLY A 53 -20.71 -2.69 13.92
N VAL A 54 -20.44 -2.48 15.20
CA VAL A 54 -20.59 -3.51 16.24
C VAL A 54 -21.55 -3.01 17.32
N PRO A 55 -22.30 -3.91 17.96
CA PRO A 55 -23.14 -3.53 19.10
C PRO A 55 -22.30 -2.84 20.18
N ALA A 56 -22.90 -1.86 20.87
CA ALA A 56 -22.22 -1.13 21.94
C ALA A 56 -21.71 -2.06 23.05
N SER A 57 -22.34 -3.21 23.29
CA SER A 57 -21.87 -4.22 24.25
C SER A 57 -20.54 -4.87 23.87
N GLU A 58 -20.27 -5.01 22.56
CA GLU A 58 -19.05 -5.63 22.01
C GLU A 58 -17.96 -4.59 21.70
N HIS A 59 -18.35 -3.31 21.57
CA HIS A 59 -17.42 -2.23 21.30
C HIS A 59 -16.46 -1.99 22.48
N PRO A 60 -15.13 -2.04 22.28
CA PRO A 60 -14.15 -1.84 23.37
C PRO A 60 -14.19 -0.45 24.03
N PHE A 61 -14.71 0.58 23.35
CA PHE A 61 -14.80 1.96 23.85
C PHE A 61 -16.22 2.40 24.23
N LYS A 62 -17.03 1.44 24.69
CA LYS A 62 -18.44 1.59 25.05
C LYS A 62 -18.78 2.67 26.09
N ASP A 63 -17.79 3.13 26.86
CA ASP A 63 -17.96 4.18 27.88
C ASP A 63 -17.81 5.62 27.35
N TYR A 64 -17.41 5.80 26.08
CA TYR A 64 -17.25 7.13 25.45
C TYR A 64 -18.21 7.24 24.26
N SER A 65 -19.47 7.55 24.54
CA SER A 65 -20.54 7.55 23.55
C SER A 65 -20.40 8.68 22.51
N ILE A 66 -19.87 8.38 21.32
CA ILE A 66 -20.30 9.07 20.09
C ILE A 66 -21.12 8.06 19.32
N ILE A 67 -22.44 8.21 19.42
CA ILE A 67 -23.42 7.42 18.68
C ILE A 67 -23.37 7.94 17.24
N ILE A 68 -22.78 7.18 16.31
CA ILE A 68 -23.12 7.34 14.89
C ILE A 68 -24.34 6.43 14.68
N PRO A 69 -25.55 6.99 14.48
CA PRO A 69 -26.72 6.17 14.21
C PRO A 69 -26.53 5.44 12.86
N ALA A 70 -26.99 4.19 12.85
CA ALA A 70 -27.10 3.35 11.67
C ALA A 70 -27.91 4.01 10.54
#